data_AF-A0A085Z8S8-F1
#
_entry.id   AF-A0A085Z8S8-F1
#
_cell.length_a   1.000
_cell.length_b   1.000
_cell.length_c   1.000
_cell.angle_alpha   90.00
_cell.angle_beta   90.00
_cell.angle_gamma   90.00
#
_symmetry.space_group_name_H-M   'P 1'
#
loop_
_entity.id
_entity.type
_entity.pdbx_description
1 polymer ?
#
loop_
_entity_poly.entity_id
_entity_poly.type
_entity_poly.pdbx_seq_one_letter_code
_entity_poly.pdbx_strand_id
1 'polypeptide(L)'
;MFDKITYKTTSCFGTCPTYYLEINSDKTFKLFAEQIYKDDFSIYGYELDSSKMGYFKGKLDNVTFKNLNQKIQKHQTLSTNTTVME
;
A
#
# COMPACT_ATOMS: atom_id res chain seq x y z
N MET A 1 1.11 -0.60 18.76
CA MET A 1 1.64 -1.32 17.57
C MET A 1 0.45 -1.87 16.81
N PHE A 2 0.56 -2.07 15.50
CA PHE A 2 -0.56 -2.62 14.72
C PHE A 2 -0.52 -4.15 14.74
N ASP A 3 -1.69 -4.79 14.68
CA ASP A 3 -1.79 -6.25 14.49
C ASP A 3 -1.73 -6.59 13.00
N LYS A 4 -2.45 -5.81 12.19
CA LYS A 4 -2.52 -5.96 10.74
C LYS A 4 -2.80 -4.63 10.06
N ILE A 5 -2.22 -4.42 8.89
CA ILE A 5 -2.53 -3.30 7.98
C ILE A 5 -3.14 -3.90 6.73
N THR A 6 -4.28 -3.35 6.32
CA THR A 6 -4.91 -3.65 5.03
C THR A 6 -5.00 -2.37 4.22
N TYR A 7 -4.52 -2.40 2.99
CA TYR A 7 -4.58 -1.28 2.07
C TYR A 7 -5.11 -1.74 0.73
N LYS A 8 -6.04 -0.96 0.17
CA LYS A 8 -6.55 -1.14 -1.18
C LYS A 8 -6.41 0.18 -1.92
N THR A 9 -5.91 0.16 -3.16
CA THR A 9 -5.96 1.37 -3.98
C THR A 9 -7.40 1.72 -4.33
N THR A 10 -7.68 3.02 -4.38
CA THR A 10 -8.99 3.53 -4.79
C THR A 10 -9.02 3.78 -6.29
N SER A 11 -10.21 3.73 -6.89
CA SER A 11 -10.41 4.09 -8.29
C SER A 11 -9.92 5.51 -8.58
N CYS A 12 -9.38 5.70 -9.77
CA CYS A 12 -8.92 7.00 -10.26
C CYS A 12 -9.28 7.16 -11.75
N PHE A 13 -9.13 8.37 -12.29
CA PHE A 13 -9.21 8.61 -13.73
C PHE A 13 -7.85 8.37 -14.39
N GLY A 14 -7.78 7.41 -15.31
CA GLY A 14 -6.55 7.02 -16.01
C GLY A 14 -6.02 5.63 -15.63
N THR A 15 -4.72 5.43 -15.75
CA THR A 15 -4.02 4.15 -15.57
C THR A 15 -3.56 3.94 -14.13
N CYS A 16 -4.50 3.90 -13.18
CA CYS A 16 -4.14 3.61 -11.78
C CYS A 16 -4.07 2.11 -11.51
N PRO A 17 -2.98 1.63 -10.91
CA PRO A 17 -2.87 0.23 -10.56
C PRO A 17 -3.84 -0.15 -9.44
N THR A 18 -4.36 -1.37 -9.51
CA THR A 18 -5.25 -1.94 -8.51
C THR A 18 -4.48 -2.92 -7.63
N TYR A 19 -4.29 -2.57 -6.36
CA TYR A 19 -3.57 -3.38 -5.38
C TYR A 19 -4.43 -3.69 -4.15
N TYR A 20 -4.21 -4.87 -3.57
CA TYR A 20 -4.69 -5.26 -2.25
C TYR A 20 -3.49 -5.75 -1.43
N LEU A 21 -3.11 -4.99 -0.41
CA LEU A 21 -1.95 -5.25 0.42
C LEU A 21 -2.38 -5.59 1.85
N GLU A 22 -1.87 -6.69 2.38
CA GLU A 22 -1.96 -7.08 3.78
C GLU A 22 -0.54 -7.15 4.36
N ILE A 23 -0.29 -6.49 5.49
CA ILE A 23 0.95 -6.58 6.26
C ILE A 23 0.61 -6.98 7.68
N ASN A 24 1.22 -8.03 8.18
CA ASN A 24 1.04 -8.54 9.54
C ASN A 24 2.14 -8.03 10.48
N SER A 25 1.86 -8.04 11.78
CA SER A 25 2.82 -7.66 12.82
C SER A 25 4.07 -8.56 12.89
N ASP A 26 4.00 -9.78 12.35
CA ASP A 26 5.11 -10.72 12.20
C ASP A 26 6.04 -10.42 11.00
N LYS A 27 5.80 -9.29 10.32
CA LYS A 27 6.50 -8.77 9.13
C LYS A 27 6.14 -9.50 7.84
N THR A 28 5.24 -10.48 7.84
CA THR A 28 4.78 -11.10 6.60
C THR A 28 3.85 -10.16 5.84
N PHE A 29 3.89 -10.24 4.50
CA PHE A 29 2.98 -9.51 3.65
C PHE A 29 2.37 -10.41 2.56
N LYS A 30 1.19 -10.01 2.12
CA LYS A 30 0.54 -10.52 0.90
C LYS A 30 0.12 -9.32 0.05
N LEU A 31 0.44 -9.37 -1.23
CA LEU A 31 0.04 -8.37 -2.21
C LEU A 31 -0.69 -9.09 -3.33
N PHE A 32 -1.91 -8.66 -3.63
CA PHE A 32 -2.57 -8.98 -4.89
C PHE A 32 -2.52 -7.76 -5.79
N ALA A 33 -1.74 -7.85 -6.86
CA ALA A 33 -1.70 -6.87 -7.94
C ALA A 33 -2.74 -7.27 -8.98
N GLU A 34 -3.95 -6.71 -8.87
CA GLU A 34 -5.09 -7.05 -9.72
C GLU A 34 -4.94 -6.45 -11.12
N GLN A 35 -4.51 -5.19 -11.22
CA GLN A 35 -4.31 -4.50 -12.49
C GLN A 35 -3.06 -3.64 -12.43
N ILE A 36 -2.16 -3.83 -13.39
CA ILE A 36 -0.92 -3.07 -13.54
C ILE A 36 -0.83 -2.67 -15.01
N TYR A 37 -0.49 -1.41 -15.27
CA TYR A 37 -0.32 -0.89 -16.62
C TYR A 37 1.16 -0.85 -16.98
N LYS A 38 1.47 -0.95 -18.26
CA LYS A 38 2.83 -0.73 -18.77
C LYS A 38 3.22 0.73 -18.59
N ASP A 39 4.51 1.00 -18.46
CA ASP A 39 5.07 2.35 -18.34
C ASP A 39 5.14 3.07 -19.72
N ASP A 40 4.17 2.84 -20.61
CA ASP A 40 4.05 3.56 -21.87
C ASP A 40 3.09 4.75 -21.69
N PHE A 41 3.65 5.96 -21.60
CA PHE A 41 2.90 7.22 -21.50
C PHE A 41 2.17 7.60 -22.81
N SER A 42 1.65 6.61 -23.54
CA SER A 42 0.80 6.88 -24.69
C SER A 42 -0.58 7.32 -24.18
N ILE A 43 -1.18 8.31 -24.84
CA ILE A 43 -2.56 8.78 -24.56
C ILE A 43 -3.63 7.68 -24.74
N TYR A 44 -3.22 6.51 -25.24
CA TYR A 44 -4.02 5.30 -25.43
C TYR A 44 -3.57 4.13 -24.53
N GLY A 45 -2.63 4.37 -23.61
CA GLY A 45 -1.85 3.38 -22.85
C GLY A 45 -2.65 2.65 -21.77
N TYR A 46 -3.70 1.94 -22.18
CA TYR A 46 -4.47 1.04 -21.31
C TYR A 46 -3.90 -0.38 -21.31
N GLU A 47 -2.68 -0.58 -21.83
CA GLU A 47 -2.08 -1.91 -21.90
C GLU A 47 -1.69 -2.41 -20.52
N LEU A 48 -2.19 -3.60 -20.19
CA LEU A 48 -1.85 -4.28 -18.94
C LEU A 48 -0.48 -4.93 -19.03
N ASP A 49 0.31 -4.76 -17.97
CA ASP A 49 1.54 -5.50 -17.73
C ASP A 49 1.22 -6.77 -16.92
N SER A 50 0.70 -7.79 -17.61
CA SER A 50 0.34 -9.07 -16.98
C SER A 50 1.50 -9.77 -16.28
N SER A 51 2.75 -9.44 -16.63
CA SER A 51 3.94 -10.00 -15.98
C SER A 51 4.12 -9.51 -14.54
N LYS A 52 3.52 -8.36 -14.19
CA LYS A 52 3.55 -7.75 -12.85
C LYS A 52 2.26 -7.98 -12.06
N MET A 53 1.27 -8.64 -12.64
CA MET A 53 0.00 -8.95 -12.01
C MET A 53 0.06 -10.28 -11.26
N GLY A 54 -0.79 -10.45 -10.25
CA GLY A 54 -0.94 -11.69 -9.50
C GLY A 54 -0.64 -11.57 -8.01
N TYR A 55 -0.38 -12.72 -7.40
CA TYR A 55 -0.21 -12.85 -5.95
C TYR A 55 1.27 -12.92 -5.57
N PHE A 56 1.68 -11.97 -4.74
CA PHE A 56 3.01 -11.89 -4.17
C PHE A 56 2.92 -12.06 -2.66
N LYS A 57 3.91 -12.73 -2.08
CA LYS A 57 4.03 -12.91 -0.63
C LYS A 57 5.49 -12.87 -0.23
N GLY A 58 5.74 -12.44 0.99
CA GLY A 58 7.10 -12.38 1.51
C GLY A 58 7.15 -11.86 2.93
N LYS A 59 8.35 -11.40 3.33
CA LYS A 59 8.60 -10.82 4.64
C LYS A 59 9.35 -9.50 4.47
N LEU A 60 8.90 -8.47 5.18
CA LEU A 60 9.59 -7.18 5.22
C LEU A 60 10.90 -7.33 5.98
N ASP A 61 11.95 -6.68 5.49
CA ASP A 61 13.18 -6.54 6.25
C ASP A 61 12.95 -5.63 7.48
N ASN A 62 13.87 -5.73 8.44
CA ASN A 62 13.76 -5.03 9.71
C ASN A 62 13.73 -3.50 9.56
N VAL A 63 14.46 -2.95 8.60
CA VAL A 63 14.56 -1.50 8.39
C VAL A 63 13.24 -0.98 7.83
N THR A 64 12.70 -1.64 6.79
CA THR A 64 11.41 -1.29 6.21
C THR A 64 10.27 -1.39 7.23
N PHE A 65 10.23 -2.47 8.02
CA PHE A 65 9.19 -2.65 9.05
C PHE A 65 9.28 -1.61 10.17
N LYS A 66 10.49 -1.24 10.59
CA LYS A 66 10.70 -0.17 11.57
C LYS A 66 10.20 1.17 11.04
N ASN A 67 10.56 1.50 9.80
CA ASN A 67 10.13 2.75 9.15
C ASN A 67 8.60 2.82 9.00
N LEU A 68 7.95 1.71 8.67
CA LEU A 68 6.49 1.61 8.62
C LEU A 68 5.85 1.94 9.99
N ASN A 69 6.34 1.31 11.06
CA ASN A 69 5.84 1.56 12.41
C ASN A 69 6.01 3.03 12.83
N GLN A 70 7.15 3.65 12.52
CA GLN A 70 7.40 5.05 12.84
C GLN A 70 6.43 5.99 12.14
N LYS A 71 6.13 5.74 10.85
CA LYS A 71 5.14 6.53 10.11
C LYS A 71 3.75 6.40 10.71
N ILE A 72 3.33 5.18 11.07
CA ILE A 72 2.02 4.93 11.69
C ILE A 72 1.91 5.65 13.04
N GLN A 73 2.93 5.53 13.89
CA GLN A 73 2.97 6.20 15.19
C GLN A 73 2.87 7.73 15.04
N LYS A 74 3.61 8.32 14.11
CA LYS A 74 3.55 9.76 13.83
C LYS A 74 2.13 10.22 13.51
N HIS A 75 1.40 9.47 12.68
CA HIS A 75 0.02 9.81 12.34
C HIS A 75 -0.95 9.63 13.52
N GLN A 76 -0.74 8.63 14.37
CA GLN A 76 -1.55 8.45 15.59
C GLN A 76 -1.33 9.58 16.60
N THR A 77 -0.09 10.01 16.82
CA THR A 77 0.22 11.12 17.73
C THR A 77 -0.35 12.47 17.27
N LEU A 78 -0.44 12.70 15.95
CA LEU A 78 -1.08 13.90 15.40
C LEU A 78 -2.61 13.89 15.63
N SER A 79 -3.25 12.71 15.56
CA SER A 79 -4.68 12.58 15.83
C SER A 79 -5.07 12.81 17.30
N THR A 80 -4.16 12.58 18.24
CA THR A 80 -4.40 12.80 19.69
C THR A 80 -4.14 14.24 20.15
N ASN A 81 -3.48 15.07 19.33
CA ASN A 81 -3.20 16.47 19.65
C ASN A 81 -4.25 17.45 19.09
N THR A 82 -5.25 16.94 18.38
CA THR A 82 -6.42 17.72 17.93
C THR A 82 -7.59 17.44 18.88
N THR A 83 -7.42 17.76 20.16
CA THR A 83 -8.57 17.93 21.06
C THR A 83 -9.00 19.38 20.93
N VAL A 84 -10.24 19.53 20.50
CA VAL A 84 -11.03 20.76 20.37
C VAL A 84 -10.77 21.66 21.58
N MET A 85 -10.28 22.89 21.34
CA MET A 85 -10.48 23.98 22.29
C MET A 85 -11.97 24.34 22.18
N GLU A 86 -12.73 24.08 23.24
CA GLU A 86 -14.08 24.64 23.45
C GLU A 86 -14.04 26.17 23.50
#